data_AF-A0A965QXA7-F1
#
_entry.id   AF-A0A965QXA7-F1
#
_cell.length_a   1.000
_cell.length_b   1.000
_cell.length_c   1.000
_cell.angle_alpha   90.00
_cell.angle_beta   90.00
_cell.angle_gamma   90.00
#
_symmetry.space_group_name_H-M   'P 1'
#
loop_
_entity.id
_entity.type
_entity.pdbx_description
1 polymer ?
#
loop_
_entity_poly.entity_id
_entity_poly.type
_entity_poly.pdbx_seq_one_letter_code
_entity_poly.pdbx_strand_id
1 'polypeptide(L)'
;MPAERTTVFLPCHTLDDFPTWLDEGQADDVLAAWTAAWHPSLIAAQGGMPTWASIDLPPPQGILLGIVPASYDERFATQSAANGSADSAWVRGVTGLQAIVAAAAREAGVTGPSGDALPGAAHAGDFHALGLAVLMAELLARRMRSTTDLESTGFAEAVVGAARAALAGHDDEARSGLRCCFDCLESTRARYYPVDVWAVDIVLLATATCGAALRTELESPVPIAVVSTGRCLEVAAARHPESLQALHAAVAAGRVGLCGGRDEDAPLDACTPEQILASFQLGRAAWQELLGSV
;
A
#
# COMPACT_ATOMS: atom_id res chain seq x y z
N MET A 1 18.14 -5.22 25.80
CA MET A 1 17.41 -6.46 25.49
C MET A 1 16.65 -6.23 24.18
N PRO A 2 16.35 -7.25 23.35
CA PRO A 2 15.54 -7.02 22.16
C PRO A 2 14.17 -6.49 22.56
N ALA A 3 13.59 -5.62 21.72
CA ALA A 3 12.22 -5.19 21.90
C ALA A 3 11.26 -6.40 21.95
N GLU A 4 10.20 -6.27 22.73
CA GLU A 4 9.17 -7.29 22.92
C GLU A 4 8.07 -7.21 21.86
N ARG A 5 7.87 -6.01 21.28
CA ARG A 5 6.86 -5.75 20.26
C ARG A 5 7.16 -4.49 19.45
N THR A 6 6.67 -4.47 18.21
CA THR A 6 6.61 -3.27 17.38
C THR A 6 5.30 -2.51 17.62
N THR A 7 5.39 -1.21 17.88
CA THR A 7 4.23 -0.33 18.06
C THR A 7 4.36 0.93 17.23
N VAL A 8 3.35 1.22 16.42
CA VAL A 8 3.26 2.44 15.61
C VAL A 8 2.39 3.48 16.34
N PHE A 9 2.89 4.69 16.50
CA PHE A 9 2.17 5.75 17.21
C PHE A 9 1.36 6.58 16.22
N LEU A 10 0.04 6.39 16.21
CA LEU A 10 -0.88 7.01 15.27
C LEU A 10 -1.48 8.31 15.84
N PRO A 11 -1.78 9.31 14.98
CA PRO A 11 -2.39 10.59 15.35
C PRO A 11 -3.90 10.49 15.65
N CYS A 12 -4.31 9.54 16.49
CA CYS A 12 -5.70 9.32 16.90
C CYS A 12 -5.75 8.74 18.32
N HIS A 13 -6.86 8.91 19.04
CA HIS A 13 -7.05 8.31 20.37
C HIS A 13 -7.54 6.86 20.25
N THR A 14 -8.46 6.65 19.31
CA THR A 14 -8.94 5.34 18.87
C THR A 14 -8.88 5.30 17.34
N LEU A 15 -9.05 4.15 16.71
CA LEU A 15 -9.20 4.16 15.25
C LEU A 15 -10.56 4.74 14.79
N ASP A 16 -11.46 5.14 15.71
CA ASP A 16 -12.71 5.81 15.37
C ASP A 16 -12.49 7.27 14.96
N ASP A 17 -11.46 7.92 15.54
CA ASP A 17 -10.98 9.26 15.19
C ASP A 17 -9.73 9.25 14.31
N PHE A 18 -9.47 8.14 13.60
CA PHE A 18 -8.38 8.06 12.62
C PHE A 18 -8.51 9.20 11.60
N PRO A 19 -7.45 9.98 11.33
CA PRO A 19 -7.58 11.23 10.62
C PRO A 19 -7.87 11.02 9.13
N THR A 20 -8.86 11.74 8.61
CA THR A 20 -9.24 11.72 7.19
C THR A 20 -9.04 13.08 6.50
N TRP A 21 -8.44 14.04 7.20
CA TRP A 21 -8.23 15.43 6.78
C TRP A 21 -6.75 15.77 6.60
N LEU A 22 -5.87 14.75 6.59
CA LEU A 22 -4.45 14.93 6.39
C LEU A 22 -4.16 15.43 4.98
N ASP A 23 -3.14 16.27 4.84
CA ASP A 23 -2.57 16.54 3.53
C ASP A 23 -1.79 15.32 3.01
N GLU A 24 -1.37 15.38 1.75
CA GLU A 24 -0.69 14.27 1.07
C GLU A 24 0.59 13.81 1.80
N GLY A 25 1.40 14.75 2.28
CA GLY A 25 2.66 14.42 2.96
C GLY A 25 2.43 13.80 4.34
N GLN A 26 1.47 14.33 5.10
CA GLN A 26 1.08 13.78 6.39
C GLN A 26 0.45 12.39 6.25
N ALA A 27 -0.39 12.18 5.23
CA ALA A 27 -0.99 10.90 4.93
C ALA A 27 0.08 9.87 4.56
N ASP A 28 1.02 10.23 3.69
CA ASP A 28 2.16 9.37 3.32
C ASP A 28 2.99 8.99 4.55
N ASP A 29 3.34 9.95 5.40
CA ASP A 29 4.10 9.68 6.63
C ASP A 29 3.40 8.68 7.56
N VAL A 30 2.09 8.83 7.78
CA VAL A 30 1.31 7.94 8.66
C VAL A 30 1.22 6.54 8.07
N LEU A 31 0.92 6.43 6.76
CA LEU A 31 0.79 5.14 6.08
C LEU A 31 2.16 4.44 5.95
N ALA A 32 3.23 5.18 5.66
CA ALA A 32 4.59 4.66 5.62
C ALA A 32 5.03 4.13 6.98
N ALA A 33 4.79 4.88 8.07
CA ALA A 33 5.11 4.43 9.42
C ALA A 33 4.35 3.15 9.81
N TRP A 34 3.05 3.09 9.48
CA TRP A 34 2.23 1.91 9.72
C TRP A 34 2.73 0.71 8.93
N THR A 35 2.81 0.83 7.60
CA THR A 35 3.16 -0.29 6.73
C THR A 35 4.60 -0.75 6.88
N ALA A 36 5.55 0.14 7.23
CA ALA A 36 6.93 -0.23 7.52
C ALA A 36 7.04 -1.27 8.65
N ALA A 37 6.19 -1.16 9.67
CA ALA A 37 6.17 -2.09 10.80
C ALA A 37 5.86 -3.53 10.38
N TRP A 38 5.21 -3.72 9.22
CA TRP A 38 4.82 -5.00 8.69
C TRP A 38 5.91 -5.70 7.90
N HIS A 39 7.11 -5.13 7.75
CA HIS A 39 8.21 -5.81 7.07
C HIS A 39 8.49 -7.20 7.69
N PRO A 40 8.64 -8.28 6.90
CA PRO A 40 8.70 -9.65 7.41
C PRO A 40 9.84 -9.85 8.42
N SER A 41 10.99 -9.19 8.24
CA SER A 41 12.09 -9.29 9.20
C SER A 41 11.78 -8.68 10.55
N LEU A 42 10.96 -7.62 10.62
CA LEU A 42 10.55 -7.02 11.89
C LEU A 42 9.56 -7.93 12.61
N ILE A 43 8.55 -8.44 11.88
CA ILE A 43 7.57 -9.40 12.41
C ILE A 43 8.27 -10.65 12.96
N ALA A 44 9.20 -11.22 12.19
CA ALA A 44 9.91 -12.43 12.60
C ALA A 44 10.85 -12.19 13.79
N ALA A 45 11.51 -11.03 13.87
CA ALA A 45 12.40 -10.67 14.97
C ALA A 45 11.66 -10.45 16.28
N GLN A 46 10.48 -9.81 16.23
CA GLN A 46 9.64 -9.57 17.40
C GLN A 46 8.76 -10.78 17.76
N GLY A 47 8.53 -11.69 16.82
CA GLY A 47 7.69 -12.87 17.01
C GLY A 47 6.20 -12.54 17.19
N GLY A 48 5.77 -11.36 16.75
CA GLY A 48 4.40 -10.88 16.92
C GLY A 48 3.99 -9.88 15.85
N MET A 49 2.68 -9.68 15.72
CA MET A 49 2.08 -8.71 14.81
C MET A 49 2.34 -7.28 15.29
N PRO A 50 2.57 -6.32 14.38
CA PRO A 50 2.63 -4.91 14.74
C PRO A 50 1.34 -4.43 15.42
N THR A 51 1.50 -3.55 16.40
CA THR A 51 0.38 -2.91 17.10
C THR A 51 0.42 -1.41 16.90
N TRP A 52 -0.63 -0.71 17.31
CA TRP A 52 -0.65 0.75 17.33
C TRP A 52 -0.95 1.29 18.73
N ALA A 53 -0.51 2.52 18.98
CA ALA A 53 -0.86 3.30 20.16
C ALA A 53 -1.12 4.76 19.74
N SER A 54 -1.80 5.52 20.58
CA SER A 54 -2.02 6.94 20.33
C SER A 54 -0.74 7.74 20.59
N ILE A 55 -0.42 8.73 19.74
CA ILE A 55 0.61 9.75 20.05
C ILE A 55 0.23 10.65 21.24
N ASP A 56 -1.04 10.64 21.64
CA ASP A 56 -1.59 11.49 22.71
C ASP A 56 -1.72 10.74 24.04
N LEU A 57 -1.46 9.44 24.08
CA LEU A 57 -1.50 8.62 25.29
C LEU A 57 -0.12 8.05 25.65
N PRO A 58 0.22 7.93 26.95
CA PRO A 58 1.52 7.42 27.36
C PRO A 58 1.87 6.11 26.65
N PRO A 59 3.14 5.92 26.24
CA PRO A 59 3.57 4.68 25.62
C PRO A 59 3.21 3.46 26.50
N PRO A 60 2.78 2.35 25.88
CA PRO A 60 2.46 1.15 26.63
C PRO A 60 3.71 0.62 27.34
N GLN A 61 3.52 -0.07 28.46
CA GLN A 61 4.62 -0.64 29.24
C GLN A 61 5.38 -1.73 28.46
N GLY A 62 6.65 -1.95 28.81
CA GLY A 62 7.51 -2.95 28.18
C GLY A 62 8.62 -2.33 27.33
N ILE A 63 9.40 -3.18 26.66
CA ILE A 63 10.47 -2.76 25.75
C ILE A 63 9.91 -2.73 24.33
N LEU A 64 9.79 -1.54 23.74
CA LEU A 64 9.14 -1.36 22.44
C LEU A 64 10.17 -1.11 21.33
N LEU A 65 9.82 -1.52 20.11
CA LEU A 65 10.28 -0.87 18.89
C LEU A 65 9.19 0.11 18.47
N GLY A 66 9.34 1.38 18.86
CA GLY A 66 8.37 2.44 18.61
C GLY A 66 8.64 3.13 17.28
N ILE A 67 7.66 3.17 16.39
CA ILE A 67 7.72 3.91 15.12
C ILE A 67 6.77 5.09 15.19
N VAL A 68 7.29 6.29 14.95
CA VAL A 68 6.53 7.55 15.02
C VAL A 68 6.56 8.22 13.65
N PRO A 69 5.41 8.55 13.05
CA PRO A 69 5.36 9.31 11.80
C PRO A 69 6.07 10.65 11.96
N ALA A 70 6.95 11.01 11.02
CA ALA A 70 7.81 12.19 11.14
C ALA A 70 7.02 13.49 11.34
N SER A 71 5.91 13.67 10.62
CA SER A 71 4.97 14.79 10.77
C SER A 71 4.41 14.98 12.20
N TYR A 72 4.49 13.97 13.07
CA TYR A 72 3.97 14.02 14.45
C TYR A 72 5.07 13.83 15.51
N ASP A 73 6.34 13.87 15.10
CA ASP A 73 7.46 13.59 16.00
C ASP A 73 7.53 14.55 17.20
N GLU A 74 7.37 15.85 16.98
CA GLU A 74 7.43 16.87 18.04
C GLU A 74 6.30 16.68 19.08
N ARG A 75 5.09 16.35 18.60
CA ARG A 75 3.93 16.09 19.45
C ARG A 75 4.18 14.86 20.32
N PHE A 76 4.71 13.80 19.75
CA PHE A 76 5.08 12.59 20.49
C PHE A 76 6.24 12.83 21.47
N ALA A 77 7.29 13.56 21.06
CA ALA A 77 8.49 13.83 21.86
C ALA A 77 8.15 14.44 23.23
N THR A 78 7.18 15.35 23.23
CA THR A 78 6.69 16.03 24.44
C THR A 78 6.15 15.03 25.46
N GLN A 79 5.48 13.99 24.99
CA GLN A 79 4.93 12.93 25.84
C GLN A 79 5.95 11.85 26.21
N SER A 80 6.77 11.42 25.25
CA SER A 80 7.69 10.30 25.44
C SER A 80 8.79 10.64 26.44
N ALA A 81 9.22 11.91 26.52
CA ALA A 81 10.21 12.37 27.50
C ALA A 81 9.77 12.15 28.96
N ALA A 82 8.47 12.10 29.22
CA ALA A 82 7.92 11.90 30.56
C ALA A 82 7.67 10.42 30.92
N ASN A 83 7.47 9.54 29.93
CA ASN A 83 6.90 8.21 30.13
C ASN A 83 7.61 7.08 29.37
N GLY A 84 8.62 7.38 28.56
CA GLY A 84 9.33 6.38 27.75
C GLY A 84 10.23 5.47 28.59
N SER A 85 10.18 4.17 28.30
CA SER A 85 11.17 3.23 28.84
C SER A 85 12.54 3.49 28.18
N ALA A 86 13.59 3.60 29.00
CA ALA A 86 14.96 3.85 28.54
C ALA A 86 15.52 2.71 27.66
N ASP A 87 14.96 1.51 27.76
CA ASP A 87 15.38 0.34 27.01
C ASP A 87 14.67 0.19 25.66
N SER A 88 13.65 1.00 25.38
CA SER A 88 12.91 0.96 24.10
C SER A 88 13.69 1.63 22.98
N ALA A 89 13.58 1.06 21.78
CA ALA A 89 14.18 1.60 20.58
C ALA A 89 13.15 2.43 19.79
N TRP A 90 13.58 3.54 19.20
CA TRP A 90 12.68 4.55 18.63
C TRP A 90 13.09 4.96 17.23
N VAL A 91 12.16 4.83 16.28
CA VAL A 91 12.28 5.34 14.90
C VAL A 91 11.47 6.62 14.81
N ARG A 92 12.18 7.75 14.73
CA ARG A 92 11.63 9.11 14.85
C ARG A 92 12.27 10.04 13.82
N GLY A 93 11.49 10.97 13.27
CA GLY A 93 11.98 11.96 12.29
C GLY A 93 12.44 11.35 10.96
N VAL A 94 11.99 10.14 10.61
CA VAL A 94 12.33 9.44 9.36
C VAL A 94 11.11 9.42 8.45
N THR A 95 11.26 9.84 7.21
CA THR A 95 10.20 9.84 6.18
C THR A 95 10.46 8.78 5.11
N GLY A 96 9.38 8.29 4.51
CA GLY A 96 9.43 7.29 3.44
C GLY A 96 9.59 5.85 3.95
N LEU A 97 8.77 4.96 3.37
CA LEU A 97 8.65 3.55 3.77
C LEU A 97 10.00 2.83 3.90
N GLN A 98 10.86 2.91 2.89
CA GLN A 98 12.14 2.19 2.88
C GLN A 98 13.12 2.71 3.93
N ALA A 99 13.15 4.02 4.19
CA ALA A 99 14.02 4.59 5.20
C ALA A 99 13.53 4.23 6.62
N ILE A 100 12.22 4.21 6.84
CA ILE A 100 11.62 3.77 8.11
C ILE A 100 11.93 2.29 8.35
N VAL A 101 11.76 1.43 7.35
CA VAL A 101 12.12 -0.01 7.43
C VAL A 101 13.59 -0.19 7.79
N ALA A 102 14.49 0.53 7.12
CA ALA A 102 15.93 0.45 7.38
C ALA A 102 16.30 0.95 8.80
N ALA A 103 15.67 2.03 9.27
CA ALA A 103 15.86 2.52 10.63
C ALA A 103 15.32 1.52 11.68
N ALA A 104 14.10 1.01 11.48
CA ALA A 104 13.48 0.02 12.36
C ALA A 104 14.30 -1.27 12.44
N ALA A 105 14.83 -1.76 11.32
CA ALA A 105 15.67 -2.95 11.30
C ALA A 105 16.97 -2.75 12.07
N ARG A 106 17.60 -1.57 11.96
CA ARG A 106 18.80 -1.21 12.71
C ARG A 106 18.55 -1.22 14.22
N GLU A 107 17.47 -0.57 14.63
CA GLU A 107 17.03 -0.51 16.04
C GLU A 107 16.65 -1.89 16.59
N ALA A 108 16.05 -2.75 15.76
CA ALA A 108 15.71 -4.13 16.10
C ALA A 108 16.92 -5.09 16.11
N GLY A 109 18.10 -4.64 15.71
CA GLY A 109 19.29 -5.49 15.56
C GLY A 109 19.18 -6.50 14.42
N VAL A 110 18.32 -6.25 13.44
CA VAL A 110 18.13 -7.11 12.25
C VAL A 110 19.10 -6.65 11.17
N THR A 111 20.07 -7.49 10.83
CA THR A 111 21.04 -7.22 9.77
C THR A 111 20.82 -8.14 8.58
N GLY A 112 20.88 -7.59 7.37
CA GLY A 112 20.88 -8.38 6.14
C GLY A 112 22.17 -9.19 5.96
N PRO A 113 22.13 -10.34 5.27
CA PRO A 113 23.30 -11.19 5.05
C PRO A 113 24.44 -10.53 4.25
N SER A 114 24.15 -9.43 3.54
CA SER A 114 25.13 -8.73 2.68
C SER A 114 25.07 -7.20 2.74
N GLY A 115 24.44 -6.61 3.77
CA GLY A 115 24.38 -5.16 3.97
C GLY A 115 23.35 -4.40 3.13
N ASP A 116 22.96 -4.89 1.95
CA ASP A 116 22.11 -4.13 1.01
C ASP A 116 20.60 -4.43 1.10
N ALA A 117 20.20 -5.65 1.46
CA ALA A 117 18.78 -6.04 1.56
C ALA A 117 18.47 -6.81 2.83
N LEU A 118 17.32 -6.49 3.45
CA LEU A 118 16.84 -7.20 4.64
C LEU A 118 16.34 -8.61 4.27
N PRO A 119 16.44 -9.59 5.20
CA PRO A 119 15.89 -10.92 4.99
C PRO A 119 14.39 -10.89 4.67
N GLY A 120 13.94 -11.64 3.67
CA GLY A 120 12.53 -11.65 3.27
C GLY A 120 12.07 -10.44 2.43
N ALA A 121 12.98 -9.57 1.97
CA ALA A 121 12.65 -8.40 1.15
C ALA A 121 11.84 -8.73 -0.11
N ALA A 122 12.00 -9.94 -0.68
CA ALA A 122 11.22 -10.41 -1.82
C ALA A 122 9.69 -10.44 -1.57
N HIS A 123 9.28 -10.63 -0.30
CA HIS A 123 7.87 -10.67 0.11
C HIS A 123 7.43 -9.36 0.80
N ALA A 124 8.32 -8.37 0.95
CA ALA A 124 8.03 -7.16 1.72
C ALA A 124 6.80 -6.41 1.19
N GLY A 125 6.60 -6.36 -0.13
CA GLY A 125 5.43 -5.75 -0.76
C GLY A 125 4.12 -6.38 -0.29
N ASP A 126 4.03 -7.72 -0.28
CA ASP A 126 2.82 -8.45 0.15
C ASP A 126 2.53 -8.24 1.63
N PHE A 127 3.58 -8.16 2.46
CA PHE A 127 3.44 -7.86 3.89
C PHE A 127 3.00 -6.41 4.15
N HIS A 128 3.53 -5.44 3.41
CA HIS A 128 3.06 -4.05 3.49
C HIS A 128 1.59 -3.94 3.07
N ALA A 129 1.20 -4.64 2.00
CA ALA A 129 -0.19 -4.72 1.55
C ALA A 129 -1.09 -5.36 2.61
N LEU A 130 -0.63 -6.43 3.26
CA LEU A 130 -1.34 -7.04 4.38
C LEU A 130 -1.52 -6.06 5.54
N GLY A 131 -0.48 -5.31 5.90
CA GLY A 131 -0.58 -4.28 6.94
C GLY A 131 -1.61 -3.21 6.60
N LEU A 132 -1.62 -2.71 5.36
CA LEU A 132 -2.64 -1.78 4.90
C LEU A 132 -4.04 -2.39 4.97
N ALA A 133 -4.21 -3.64 4.54
CA ALA A 133 -5.48 -4.36 4.60
C ALA A 133 -6.00 -4.51 6.04
N VAL A 134 -5.13 -4.79 7.00
CA VAL A 134 -5.48 -4.85 8.43
C VAL A 134 -5.98 -3.49 8.93
N LEU A 135 -5.29 -2.39 8.60
CA LEU A 135 -5.73 -1.05 8.97
C LEU A 135 -7.10 -0.73 8.38
N MET A 136 -7.30 -1.02 7.08
CA MET A 136 -8.60 -0.81 6.42
C MET A 136 -9.71 -1.66 7.04
N ALA A 137 -9.42 -2.92 7.40
CA ALA A 137 -10.39 -3.80 8.06
C ALA A 137 -10.79 -3.28 9.44
N GLU A 138 -9.83 -2.83 10.26
CA GLU A 138 -10.09 -2.21 11.56
C GLU A 138 -10.94 -0.94 11.44
N LEU A 139 -10.60 -0.05 10.50
CA LEU A 139 -11.36 1.18 10.24
C LEU A 139 -12.78 0.86 9.76
N LEU A 140 -12.94 -0.10 8.86
CA LEU A 140 -14.25 -0.51 8.35
C LEU A 140 -15.11 -1.12 9.46
N ALA A 141 -14.57 -2.04 10.26
CA ALA A 141 -15.29 -2.66 11.38
C ALA A 141 -15.87 -1.58 12.32
N ARG A 142 -15.08 -0.57 12.65
CA ARG A 142 -15.50 0.56 13.49
C ARG A 142 -16.59 1.42 12.86
N ARG A 143 -16.48 1.72 11.57
CA ARG A 143 -17.55 2.41 10.82
C ARG A 143 -18.86 1.61 10.79
N MET A 144 -18.75 0.29 10.83
CA MET A 144 -19.89 -0.63 10.98
C MET A 144 -20.33 -0.86 12.43
N ARG A 145 -19.72 -0.18 13.42
CA ARG A 145 -19.94 -0.37 14.87
C ARG A 145 -19.71 -1.82 15.32
N SER A 146 -18.72 -2.47 14.71
CA SER A 146 -18.29 -3.83 14.97
C SER A 146 -16.81 -3.86 15.36
N THR A 147 -16.28 -5.06 15.57
CA THR A 147 -14.86 -5.31 15.84
C THR A 147 -14.36 -6.41 14.92
N THR A 148 -13.09 -6.32 14.51
CA THR A 148 -12.47 -7.32 13.64
C THR A 148 -12.31 -8.65 14.39
N ASP A 149 -11.94 -8.63 15.68
CA ASP A 149 -11.70 -9.83 16.50
C ASP A 149 -10.78 -10.84 15.79
N LEU A 150 -9.59 -10.39 15.39
CA LEU A 150 -8.59 -11.22 14.70
C LEU A 150 -7.91 -12.23 15.63
N GLU A 151 -7.86 -11.96 16.93
CA GLU A 151 -7.22 -12.83 17.93
C GLU A 151 -7.84 -14.22 17.96
N SER A 152 -9.15 -14.33 17.73
CA SER A 152 -9.88 -15.61 17.72
C SER A 152 -9.68 -16.45 16.46
N THR A 153 -8.95 -15.94 15.46
CA THR A 153 -8.87 -16.53 14.10
C THR A 153 -7.54 -17.22 13.78
N GLY A 154 -6.55 -17.15 14.67
CA GLY A 154 -5.18 -17.63 14.39
C GLY A 154 -4.37 -16.71 13.46
N PHE A 155 -4.91 -15.53 13.12
CA PHE A 155 -4.27 -14.56 12.21
C PHE A 155 -2.83 -14.22 12.62
N ALA A 156 -2.59 -13.95 13.91
CA ALA A 156 -1.26 -13.60 14.41
C ALA A 156 -0.23 -14.72 14.19
N GLU A 157 -0.63 -15.98 14.37
CA GLU A 157 0.23 -17.14 14.15
C GLU A 157 0.56 -17.29 12.66
N ALA A 158 -0.44 -17.10 11.78
CA ALA A 158 -0.25 -17.14 10.33
C ALA A 158 0.71 -16.04 9.85
N VAL A 159 0.56 -14.81 10.35
CA VAL A 159 1.45 -13.67 10.02
C VAL A 159 2.90 -13.97 10.41
N VAL A 160 3.13 -14.44 11.64
CA VAL A 160 4.48 -14.76 12.13
C VAL A 160 5.06 -15.97 11.40
N GLY A 161 4.25 -16.99 11.13
CA GLY A 161 4.63 -18.17 10.35
C GLY A 161 5.07 -17.81 8.94
N ALA A 162 4.27 -17.00 8.23
CA ALA A 162 4.59 -16.52 6.89
C ALA A 162 5.89 -15.69 6.88
N ALA A 163 6.09 -14.82 7.88
CA ALA A 163 7.28 -13.99 7.98
C ALA A 163 8.55 -14.83 8.18
N ARG A 164 8.47 -15.86 9.04
CA ARG A 164 9.58 -16.81 9.25
C ARG A 164 9.89 -17.62 8.00
N ALA A 165 8.87 -18.08 7.28
CA ALA A 165 9.05 -18.78 6.01
C ALA A 165 9.72 -17.88 4.95
N ALA A 166 9.30 -16.62 4.84
CA ALA A 166 9.91 -15.64 3.94
C ALA A 166 11.40 -15.40 4.29
N LEU A 167 11.74 -15.37 5.58
CA LEU A 167 13.12 -15.23 6.05
C LEU A 167 13.98 -16.47 5.76
N ALA A 168 13.38 -17.66 5.80
CA ALA A 168 14.04 -18.92 5.48
C ALA A 168 14.21 -19.15 3.96
N GLY A 169 13.62 -18.30 3.11
CA GLY A 169 13.60 -18.49 1.66
C GLY A 169 12.61 -19.55 1.20
N HIS A 170 11.63 -19.91 2.03
CA HIS A 170 10.57 -20.86 1.68
C HIS A 170 9.39 -20.10 1.03
N ASP A 171 9.58 -19.69 -0.23
CA ASP A 171 8.66 -18.77 -0.91
C ASP A 171 7.22 -19.29 -1.01
N ASP A 172 7.04 -20.60 -1.26
CA ASP A 172 5.70 -21.20 -1.36
C ASP A 172 5.00 -21.25 0.01
N GLU A 173 5.74 -21.51 1.10
CA GLU A 173 5.20 -21.49 2.46
C GLU A 173 4.84 -20.06 2.88
N ALA A 174 5.67 -19.07 2.54
CA ALA A 174 5.40 -17.66 2.79
C ALA A 174 4.13 -17.20 2.08
N ARG A 175 3.99 -17.52 0.78
CA ARG A 175 2.80 -17.20 -0.01
C ARG A 175 1.54 -17.88 0.51
N SER A 176 1.65 -19.15 0.90
CA SER A 176 0.53 -19.90 1.51
C SER A 176 0.09 -19.25 2.82
N GLY A 177 1.03 -18.88 3.69
CA GLY A 177 0.75 -18.20 4.95
C GLY A 177 0.11 -16.82 4.76
N LEU A 178 0.63 -16.02 3.81
CA LEU A 178 0.02 -14.73 3.43
C LEU A 178 -1.41 -14.90 2.91
N ARG A 179 -1.65 -15.92 2.08
CA ARG A 179 -3.01 -16.25 1.60
C ARG A 179 -3.94 -16.57 2.78
N CYS A 180 -3.51 -17.40 3.73
CA CYS A 180 -4.29 -17.65 4.95
C CYS A 180 -4.60 -16.36 5.72
N CYS A 181 -3.66 -15.40 5.79
CA CYS A 181 -3.90 -14.11 6.43
C CYS A 181 -5.02 -13.32 5.71
N PHE A 182 -4.98 -13.24 4.38
CA PHE A 182 -6.03 -12.57 3.61
C PHE A 182 -7.38 -13.29 3.72
N ASP A 183 -7.40 -14.62 3.71
CA ASP A 183 -8.63 -15.42 3.90
C ASP A 183 -9.25 -15.16 5.30
N CYS A 184 -8.42 -15.03 6.34
CA CYS A 184 -8.87 -14.63 7.68
C CYS A 184 -9.50 -13.23 7.68
N LEU A 185 -8.89 -12.25 7.00
CA LEU A 185 -9.42 -10.89 6.90
C LEU A 185 -10.74 -10.84 6.13
N GLU A 186 -10.83 -11.57 5.01
CA GLU A 186 -12.05 -11.68 4.21
C GLU A 186 -13.18 -12.32 5.04
N SER A 187 -12.90 -13.45 5.67
CA SER A 187 -13.86 -14.19 6.50
C SER A 187 -14.35 -13.33 7.67
N THR A 188 -13.45 -12.57 8.27
CA THR A 188 -13.76 -11.64 9.35
C THR A 188 -14.63 -10.49 8.86
N ARG A 189 -14.27 -9.87 7.73
CA ARG A 189 -15.05 -8.79 7.11
C ARG A 189 -16.46 -9.23 6.76
N ALA A 190 -16.63 -10.45 6.25
CA ALA A 190 -17.95 -11.00 5.91
C ALA A 190 -18.91 -11.06 7.11
N ARG A 191 -18.41 -11.08 8.36
CA ARG A 191 -19.27 -11.05 9.56
C ARG A 191 -20.00 -9.72 9.77
N TYR A 192 -19.40 -8.61 9.35
CA TYR A 192 -19.95 -7.26 9.59
C TYR A 192 -20.20 -6.44 8.32
N TYR A 193 -19.63 -6.85 7.17
CA TYR A 193 -19.81 -6.20 5.87
C TYR A 193 -19.68 -7.20 4.71
N PRO A 194 -20.72 -8.02 4.45
CA PRO A 194 -20.72 -9.09 3.43
C PRO A 194 -21.09 -8.54 2.03
N VAL A 195 -20.42 -7.48 1.59
CA VAL A 195 -20.57 -6.94 0.23
C VAL A 195 -19.36 -7.35 -0.60
N ASP A 196 -19.60 -7.67 -1.87
CA ASP A 196 -18.52 -7.93 -2.82
C ASP A 196 -17.69 -6.67 -3.04
N VAL A 197 -16.36 -6.84 -3.01
CA VAL A 197 -15.41 -5.75 -3.25
C VAL A 197 -14.67 -6.06 -4.55
N TRP A 198 -14.70 -5.10 -5.47
CA TRP A 198 -14.00 -5.17 -6.74
C TRP A 198 -12.90 -4.13 -6.72
N ALA A 199 -11.65 -4.57 -6.86
CA ALA A 199 -10.52 -3.67 -7.05
C ALA A 199 -10.26 -3.52 -8.56
N VAL A 200 -10.08 -2.27 -9.00
CA VAL A 200 -9.67 -1.96 -10.37
C VAL A 200 -8.44 -1.08 -10.28
N ASP A 201 -7.34 -1.53 -10.88
CA ASP A 201 -6.14 -0.73 -11.01
C ASP A 201 -6.23 0.09 -12.29
N ILE A 202 -6.21 1.43 -12.16
CA ILE A 202 -6.44 2.35 -13.27
C ILE A 202 -5.22 3.24 -13.46
N VAL A 203 -4.60 3.13 -14.63
CA VAL A 203 -3.52 4.01 -15.08
C VAL A 203 -4.10 5.12 -15.94
N LEU A 204 -4.02 6.35 -15.43
CA LEU A 204 -4.36 7.56 -16.18
C LEU A 204 -3.16 8.00 -17.02
N LEU A 205 -3.27 7.83 -18.33
CA LEU A 205 -2.20 8.16 -19.25
C LEU A 205 -2.23 9.64 -19.63
N ALA A 206 -1.13 10.33 -19.35
CA ALA A 206 -0.90 11.70 -19.79
C ALA A 206 0.29 11.75 -20.75
N THR A 207 0.38 12.83 -21.52
CA THR A 207 1.49 13.03 -22.46
C THR A 207 2.85 13.06 -21.74
N ALA A 208 2.89 13.48 -20.49
CA ALA A 208 4.10 13.47 -19.65
C ALA A 208 4.49 12.06 -19.15
N THR A 209 3.55 11.11 -19.09
CA THR A 209 3.76 9.77 -18.51
C THR A 209 3.77 8.65 -19.54
N CYS A 210 3.52 8.96 -20.83
CA CYS A 210 3.45 7.95 -21.91
C CYS A 210 4.78 7.33 -22.36
N GLY A 211 5.90 7.79 -21.81
CA GLY A 211 7.23 7.25 -22.08
C GLY A 211 7.62 6.09 -21.14
N ALA A 212 8.77 6.24 -20.46
CA ALA A 212 9.31 5.20 -19.58
C ALA A 212 8.39 4.85 -18.40
N ALA A 213 7.67 5.82 -17.84
CA ALA A 213 6.74 5.59 -16.73
C ALA A 213 5.65 4.58 -17.11
N LEU A 214 5.00 4.73 -18.27
CA LEU A 214 4.04 3.74 -18.78
C LEU A 214 4.68 2.34 -18.91
N ARG A 215 5.92 2.24 -19.40
CA ARG A 215 6.58 0.93 -19.52
C ARG A 215 6.81 0.25 -18.17
N THR A 216 7.16 1.03 -17.15
CA THR A 216 7.27 0.52 -15.78
C THR A 216 5.93 0.01 -15.26
N GLU A 217 4.83 0.74 -15.48
CA GLU A 217 3.49 0.26 -15.09
C GLU A 217 3.11 -1.04 -15.83
N LEU A 218 3.47 -1.16 -17.11
CA LEU A 218 3.21 -2.37 -17.91
C LEU A 218 4.01 -3.61 -17.48
N GLU A 219 5.03 -3.45 -16.63
CA GLU A 219 5.77 -4.56 -16.01
C GLU A 219 5.03 -5.14 -14.79
N SER A 220 3.96 -4.49 -14.33
CA SER A 220 3.15 -4.97 -13.21
C SER A 220 2.67 -6.41 -13.44
N PRO A 221 2.80 -7.29 -12.42
CA PRO A 221 2.27 -8.65 -12.48
C PRO A 221 0.74 -8.69 -12.34
N VAL A 222 0.11 -7.56 -11.95
CA VAL A 222 -1.34 -7.43 -11.77
C VAL A 222 -1.95 -6.79 -13.03
N PRO A 223 -3.13 -7.24 -13.49
CA PRO A 223 -3.79 -6.60 -14.62
C PRO A 223 -4.17 -5.15 -14.33
N ILE A 224 -3.87 -4.25 -15.26
CA ILE A 224 -4.18 -2.83 -15.16
C ILE A 224 -5.17 -2.39 -16.23
N ALA A 225 -5.94 -1.34 -15.95
CA ALA A 225 -6.82 -0.69 -16.88
C ALA A 225 -6.23 0.65 -17.31
N VAL A 226 -6.10 0.91 -18.61
CA VAL A 226 -5.56 2.19 -19.10
C VAL A 226 -6.69 3.09 -19.59
N VAL A 227 -6.69 4.32 -19.07
CA VAL A 227 -7.57 5.42 -19.50
C VAL A 227 -6.70 6.52 -20.10
N SER A 228 -7.08 7.01 -21.27
CA SER A 228 -6.34 8.04 -22.01
C SER A 228 -7.27 8.76 -22.97
N THR A 229 -6.94 10.01 -23.26
CA THR A 229 -7.52 10.66 -24.44
C THR A 229 -6.97 10.08 -25.74
N GLY A 230 -7.77 10.17 -26.81
CA GLY A 230 -7.35 9.83 -28.17
C GLY A 230 -6.09 10.60 -28.58
N ARG A 231 -6.12 11.92 -28.40
CA ARG A 231 -4.98 12.80 -28.69
C ARG A 231 -3.72 12.47 -27.88
N CYS A 232 -3.85 12.09 -26.61
CA CYS A 232 -2.70 11.65 -25.80
C CYS A 232 -2.09 10.37 -26.38
N LEU A 233 -2.92 9.43 -26.84
CA LEU A 233 -2.48 8.18 -27.44
C LEU A 233 -1.78 8.39 -28.78
N GLU A 234 -2.28 9.29 -29.63
CA GLU A 234 -1.61 9.69 -30.88
C GLU A 234 -0.24 10.32 -30.62
N VAL A 235 -0.14 11.19 -29.61
CA VAL A 235 1.14 11.78 -29.19
C VAL A 235 2.10 10.71 -28.68
N ALA A 236 1.61 9.74 -27.90
CA ALA A 236 2.40 8.61 -27.42
C ALA A 236 2.90 7.77 -28.59
N ALA A 237 2.06 7.48 -29.59
CA ALA A 237 2.43 6.76 -30.81
C ALA A 237 3.57 7.43 -31.57
N ALA A 238 3.50 8.77 -31.68
CA ALA A 238 4.49 9.55 -32.41
C ALA A 238 5.82 9.72 -31.65
N ARG A 239 5.78 9.85 -30.32
CA ARG A 239 6.95 10.19 -29.49
C ARG A 239 7.60 8.99 -28.80
N HIS A 240 6.81 7.99 -28.44
CA HIS A 240 7.20 6.82 -27.67
C HIS A 240 6.63 5.53 -28.31
N PRO A 241 6.98 5.24 -29.58
CA PRO A 241 6.46 4.06 -30.28
C PRO A 241 6.78 2.75 -29.54
N GLU A 242 7.90 2.69 -28.81
CA GLU A 242 8.25 1.56 -27.96
C GLU A 242 7.26 1.32 -26.82
N SER A 243 6.74 2.38 -26.20
CA SER A 243 5.75 2.28 -25.13
C SER A 243 4.40 1.83 -25.68
N LEU A 244 4.01 2.32 -26.86
CA LEU A 244 2.77 1.89 -27.51
C LEU A 244 2.84 0.43 -27.95
N GLN A 245 3.99 -0.02 -28.46
CA GLN A 245 4.20 -1.42 -28.82
C GLN A 245 4.13 -2.33 -27.58
N ALA A 246 4.71 -1.90 -26.46
CA ALA A 246 4.61 -2.63 -25.19
C ALA A 246 3.16 -2.69 -24.69
N LEU A 247 2.41 -1.59 -24.79
CA LEU A 247 0.99 -1.54 -24.46
C LEU A 247 0.18 -2.50 -25.31
N HIS A 248 0.35 -2.48 -26.64
CA HIS A 248 -0.31 -3.42 -27.55
C HIS A 248 0.00 -4.89 -27.21
N ALA A 249 1.27 -5.21 -26.92
CA ALA A 249 1.66 -6.56 -26.51
C ALA A 249 1.00 -6.98 -25.18
N ALA A 250 0.88 -6.05 -24.23
CA ALA A 250 0.26 -6.31 -22.93
C ALA A 250 -1.26 -6.52 -23.04
N VAL A 251 -1.93 -5.77 -23.93
CA VAL A 251 -3.34 -5.97 -24.29
C VAL A 251 -3.54 -7.35 -24.93
N ALA A 252 -2.72 -7.71 -25.92
CA ALA A 252 -2.81 -9.02 -26.57
C ALA A 252 -2.56 -10.19 -25.59
N ALA A 253 -1.77 -9.97 -24.55
CA ALA A 253 -1.52 -10.93 -23.47
C ALA A 253 -2.62 -10.95 -22.39
N GLY A 254 -3.66 -10.10 -22.48
CA GLY A 254 -4.74 -10.01 -21.48
C GLY A 254 -4.31 -9.38 -20.15
N ARG A 255 -3.15 -8.73 -20.10
CA ARG A 255 -2.63 -8.06 -18.89
C ARG A 255 -3.10 -6.61 -18.77
N VAL A 256 -3.62 -6.04 -19.86
CA VAL A 256 -4.13 -4.67 -19.87
C VAL A 256 -5.52 -4.62 -20.45
N GLY A 257 -6.44 -4.01 -19.70
CA GLY A 257 -7.76 -3.63 -20.18
C GLY A 257 -7.74 -2.21 -20.77
N LEU A 258 -8.38 -2.03 -21.92
CA LEU A 258 -8.54 -0.71 -22.53
C LEU A 258 -9.87 -0.11 -22.11
N CYS A 259 -9.84 0.97 -21.33
CA CYS A 259 -11.06 1.67 -20.90
C CYS A 259 -11.46 2.80 -21.85
N GLY A 260 -10.57 3.20 -22.75
CA GLY A 260 -10.81 4.27 -23.70
C GLY A 260 -10.79 5.65 -23.04
N GLY A 261 -11.43 6.61 -23.72
CA GLY A 261 -11.58 7.97 -23.25
C GLY A 261 -12.14 8.89 -24.33
N ARG A 262 -12.30 10.16 -23.99
CA ARG A 262 -12.63 11.22 -24.95
C ARG A 262 -11.45 11.49 -25.87
N ASP A 263 -11.68 12.22 -26.95
CA ASP A 263 -10.57 12.67 -27.80
C ASP A 263 -9.72 13.76 -27.12
N GLU A 264 -10.37 14.61 -26.31
CA GLU A 264 -9.73 15.71 -25.58
C GLU A 264 -10.34 15.90 -24.18
N ASP A 265 -9.53 16.41 -23.25
CA ASP A 265 -9.85 16.63 -21.83
C ASP A 265 -10.57 17.96 -21.53
N ALA A 266 -11.35 18.48 -22.48
CA ALA A 266 -12.12 19.70 -22.25
C ALA A 266 -13.17 19.50 -21.12
N PRO A 267 -13.37 20.49 -20.22
CA PRO A 267 -14.37 20.40 -19.15
C PRO A 267 -15.77 20.06 -19.67
N LEU A 268 -16.41 19.09 -19.02
CA LEU A 268 -17.71 18.55 -19.46
C LEU A 268 -18.85 19.57 -19.33
N ASP A 269 -18.77 20.46 -18.35
CA ASP A 269 -19.73 21.53 -18.09
C ASP A 269 -19.78 22.59 -19.21
N ALA A 270 -18.74 22.65 -20.04
CA ALA A 270 -18.66 23.52 -21.21
C ALA A 270 -19.12 22.86 -22.53
N CYS A 271 -19.53 21.59 -22.50
CA CYS A 271 -19.87 20.82 -23.69
C CYS A 271 -21.38 20.52 -23.78
N THR A 272 -21.95 20.58 -24.99
CA THR A 272 -23.28 20.00 -25.25
C THR A 272 -23.20 18.47 -25.27
N PRO A 273 -24.32 17.75 -25.06
CA PRO A 273 -24.35 16.29 -25.16
C PRO A 273 -23.80 15.75 -26.50
N GLU A 274 -24.07 16.45 -27.61
CA GLU A 274 -23.58 16.10 -28.94
C GLU A 274 -22.06 16.25 -29.05
N GLN A 275 -21.48 17.29 -28.43
CA GLN A 275 -20.04 17.48 -28.37
C GLN A 275 -19.36 16.41 -27.52
N ILE A 276 -19.98 16.02 -26.40
CA ILE A 276 -19.49 14.92 -25.56
C ILE A 276 -19.47 13.62 -26.36
N LEU A 277 -20.59 13.29 -27.02
CA LEU A 277 -20.70 12.08 -27.83
C LEU A 277 -19.67 12.06 -28.98
N ALA A 278 -19.54 13.17 -29.72
CA ALA A 278 -18.58 13.29 -30.81
C ALA A 278 -17.14 13.09 -30.31
N SER A 279 -16.79 13.66 -29.15
CA SER A 279 -15.47 13.48 -28.54
C SER A 279 -15.19 12.02 -28.15
N PHE A 280 -16.19 11.30 -27.60
CA PHE A 280 -16.03 9.87 -27.32
C PHE A 280 -15.91 9.02 -28.59
N GLN A 281 -16.62 9.38 -29.67
CA GLN A 281 -16.52 8.67 -30.95
C GLN A 281 -15.13 8.84 -31.57
N LEU A 282 -14.59 10.07 -31.56
CA LEU A 282 -13.24 10.35 -32.03
C LEU A 282 -12.17 9.64 -31.17
N GLY A 283 -12.28 9.74 -29.84
CA GLY A 283 -11.39 9.03 -28.93
C GLY A 283 -11.41 7.54 -29.19
N ARG A 284 -12.60 6.92 -29.26
CA ARG A 284 -12.74 5.49 -29.58
C ARG A 284 -12.09 5.12 -30.92
N ALA A 285 -12.24 5.95 -31.94
CA ALA A 285 -11.61 5.70 -33.25
C ALA A 285 -10.08 5.67 -33.14
N ALA A 286 -9.47 6.63 -32.45
CA ALA A 286 -8.02 6.67 -32.23
C ALA A 286 -7.52 5.41 -31.48
N TRP A 287 -8.24 4.99 -30.45
CA TRP A 287 -7.93 3.75 -29.72
C TRP A 287 -8.01 2.50 -30.62
N GLN A 288 -9.06 2.40 -31.44
CA GLN A 288 -9.24 1.26 -32.36
C GLN A 288 -8.15 1.22 -33.43
N GLU A 289 -7.75 2.37 -33.97
CA GLU A 289 -6.70 2.49 -34.98
C GLU A 289 -5.31 2.10 -34.42
N LEU A 290 -4.99 2.55 -33.20
CA LEU A 290 -3.65 2.41 -32.64
C LEU A 290 -3.40 1.11 -31.87
N LEU A 291 -4.44 0.55 -31.22
CA LEU A 291 -4.27 -0.59 -30.30
C LEU A 291 -5.12 -1.82 -30.63
N GLY A 292 -6.07 -1.72 -31.55
CA GLY A 292 -6.96 -2.82 -31.91
C GLY A 292 -8.06 -3.06 -30.87
N SER A 293 -9.31 -2.89 -31.32
CA SER A 293 -10.59 -3.06 -30.60
C SER A 293 -10.71 -2.51 -29.16
N VAL A 294 -11.56 -1.47 -29.03
CA VAL A 294 -12.24 -1.00 -27.82
C VAL A 294 -13.74 -0.91 -28.10
#